data_AF-A0A357WUP5-F1
#
_entry.id   AF-A0A357WUP5-F1
#
_cell.length_a   1.000
_cell.length_b   1.000
_cell.length_c   1.000
_cell.angle_alpha   90.00
_cell.angle_beta   90.00
_cell.angle_gamma   90.00
#
_symmetry.space_group_name_H-M   'P 1'
#
loop_
_entity.id
_entity.type
_entity.pdbx_description
1 polymer ?
#
loop_
_entity_poly.entity_id
_entity_poly.type
_entity_poly.pdbx_seq_one_letter_code
_entity_poly.pdbx_strand_id
1 'polypeptide(L)'
;MEKIAATLDNRYKSAAAKNIAECKCAHARMYSGIETLQKNDTAYVAFSLANRAMFMQRIHLKMQAATANADRYPDDEQIASLLRNMDYRKADDGDCRWRPFQIAFLLMDINSIVDDALPERDIVDLIWFPTGGGKTEAYLGLTAFTIFYRRLKHPKESGGTAVIMRYTLRLLAAQQFTRAATLICACEFIRKDCEAKRSAYPSYLLGKESITIGL
;
A
#
# COMPACT_ATOMS: atom_id res chain seq x y z
N MET A 1 -15.08 -21.56 15.86
CA MET A 1 -13.93 -21.31 16.78
C MET A 1 -14.31 -21.55 18.23
N GLU A 2 -15.35 -20.90 18.76
CA GLU A 2 -15.74 -21.01 20.19
C GLU A 2 -16.12 -22.44 20.63
N LYS A 3 -16.87 -23.17 19.80
CA LYS A 3 -17.20 -24.58 20.08
C LYS A 3 -15.97 -25.47 20.22
N ILE A 4 -14.92 -25.22 19.43
CA ILE A 4 -13.65 -25.97 19.49
C ILE A 4 -12.81 -25.51 20.69
N ALA A 5 -12.81 -24.21 21.01
CA ALA A 5 -12.11 -23.70 22.18
C ALA A 5 -12.67 -24.30 23.48
N ALA A 6 -13.97 -24.56 23.54
CA ALA A 6 -14.62 -25.20 24.70
C ALA A 6 -14.16 -26.64 24.94
N THR A 7 -13.71 -27.36 23.90
CA THR A 7 -13.23 -28.75 24.00
C THR A 7 -11.74 -28.86 24.32
N LEU A 8 -11.00 -27.75 24.41
CA LEU A 8 -9.58 -27.77 24.75
C LEU A 8 -9.37 -28.04 26.26
N ASP A 9 -8.19 -28.56 26.59
CA ASP A 9 -7.71 -28.64 27.97
C ASP A 9 -7.78 -27.27 28.65
N ASN A 10 -8.13 -27.24 29.95
CA ASN A 10 -8.26 -26.01 30.74
C ASN A 10 -7.04 -25.09 30.63
N ARG A 11 -5.82 -25.63 30.50
CA ARG A 11 -4.60 -24.82 30.36
C ARG A 11 -4.57 -23.97 29.08
N TYR A 12 -5.33 -24.34 28.05
CA TYR A 12 -5.38 -23.63 26.78
C TYR A 12 -6.61 -22.73 26.62
N LYS A 13 -7.63 -22.87 27.47
CA LYS A 13 -8.90 -22.13 27.33
C LYS A 13 -8.71 -20.61 27.40
N SER A 14 -7.84 -20.12 28.29
CA SER A 14 -7.55 -18.69 28.43
C SER A 14 -6.92 -18.11 27.15
N ALA A 15 -5.89 -18.76 26.62
CA ALA A 15 -5.24 -18.35 25.37
C ALA A 15 -6.20 -18.41 24.17
N ALA A 16 -7.02 -19.45 24.09
CA ALA A 16 -8.02 -19.60 23.04
C ALA A 16 -9.07 -18.48 23.08
N ALA A 17 -9.59 -18.15 24.27
CA ALA A 17 -10.54 -17.06 24.46
C ALA A 17 -9.95 -15.71 24.03
N LYS A 18 -8.71 -15.42 24.46
CA LYS A 18 -8.00 -14.20 24.05
C LYS A 18 -7.84 -14.13 22.53
N ASN A 19 -7.30 -15.17 21.90
CA ASN A 19 -7.08 -15.18 20.45
C ASN A 19 -8.37 -15.03 19.66
N ILE A 20 -9.47 -15.67 20.09
CA ILE A 20 -10.78 -15.52 19.44
C ILE A 20 -11.29 -14.08 19.57
N ALA A 21 -11.10 -13.44 20.73
CA ALA A 21 -11.48 -12.04 20.93
C ALA A 21 -10.68 -11.12 19.99
N GLU A 22 -9.36 -11.32 19.85
CA GLU A 22 -8.52 -10.58 18.91
C GLU A 22 -8.96 -10.79 17.46
N CYS A 23 -9.29 -12.03 17.06
CA CYS A 23 -9.82 -12.31 15.72
C CYS A 23 -11.14 -11.55 15.45
N LYS A 24 -12.02 -11.45 16.46
CA LYS A 24 -13.26 -10.68 16.35
C LYS A 24 -12.99 -9.18 16.26
N CYS A 25 -12.02 -8.67 17.01
CA CYS A 25 -11.59 -7.27 16.94
C CYS A 25 -11.04 -6.94 15.55
N ALA A 26 -10.12 -7.74 15.02
CA ALA A 26 -9.58 -7.59 13.67
C ALA A 26 -10.69 -7.65 12.61
N HIS A 27 -11.63 -8.60 12.74
CA HIS A 27 -12.81 -8.67 11.89
C HIS A 27 -13.63 -7.39 11.91
N ALA A 28 -13.96 -6.86 13.10
CA ALA A 28 -14.72 -5.62 13.23
C ALA A 28 -13.99 -4.43 12.60
N ARG A 29 -12.68 -4.31 12.80
CA ARG A 29 -11.85 -3.26 12.20
C ARG A 29 -11.85 -3.33 10.67
N MET A 30 -11.69 -4.53 10.08
CA MET A 30 -11.75 -4.70 8.62
C MET A 30 -13.10 -4.25 8.05
N TYR A 31 -14.21 -4.64 8.68
CA TYR A 31 -15.55 -4.26 8.23
C TYR A 31 -15.81 -2.77 8.39
N SER A 32 -15.32 -2.16 9.48
CA SER A 32 -15.43 -0.72 9.67
C SER A 32 -14.61 0.05 8.63
N GLY A 33 -13.42 -0.44 8.25
CA GLY A 33 -12.67 0.11 7.13
C GLY A 33 -13.43 0.05 5.79
N ILE A 34 -14.12 -1.07 5.52
CA ILE A 34 -14.99 -1.19 4.33
C ILE A 34 -16.14 -0.18 4.39
N GLU A 35 -16.79 -0.05 5.54
CA GLU A 35 -17.88 0.92 5.75
C GLU A 35 -17.40 2.36 5.50
N THR A 36 -16.20 2.71 5.99
CA THR A 36 -15.56 4.00 5.71
C THR A 36 -15.34 4.20 4.22
N LEU A 37 -14.83 3.20 3.49
CA LEU A 37 -14.66 3.29 2.04
C LEU A 37 -15.99 3.44 1.29
N GLN A 38 -17.09 2.90 1.80
CA GLN A 38 -18.41 3.04 1.19
C GLN A 38 -19.04 4.42 1.40
N LYS A 39 -18.72 5.08 2.52
CA LYS A 39 -19.35 6.33 2.95
C LYS A 39 -18.49 7.58 2.73
N ASN A 40 -17.20 7.42 2.50
CA ASN A 40 -16.25 8.51 2.36
C ASN A 40 -15.59 8.48 0.97
N ASP A 41 -16.08 9.34 0.07
CA ASP A 41 -15.57 9.43 -1.31
C ASP A 41 -14.07 9.72 -1.37
N THR A 42 -13.56 10.57 -0.48
CA THR A 42 -12.12 10.88 -0.41
C THR A 42 -11.30 9.64 -0.06
N ALA A 43 -11.76 8.84 0.91
CA ALA A 43 -11.12 7.58 1.27
C ALA A 43 -11.20 6.57 0.12
N TYR A 44 -12.36 6.46 -0.54
CA TYR A 44 -12.54 5.57 -1.68
C TYR A 44 -11.63 5.92 -2.86
N VAL A 45 -11.52 7.21 -3.19
CA VAL A 45 -10.60 7.69 -4.24
C VAL A 45 -9.15 7.41 -3.85
N ALA A 46 -8.75 7.74 -2.61
CA ALA A 46 -7.40 7.45 -2.13
C ALA A 46 -7.06 5.95 -2.21
N PHE A 47 -8.01 5.09 -1.83
CA PHE A 47 -7.87 3.64 -1.92
C PHE A 47 -7.74 3.17 -3.37
N SER A 48 -8.54 3.72 -4.29
CA SER A 48 -8.46 3.41 -5.71
C SER A 48 -7.12 3.83 -6.32
N LEU A 49 -6.62 5.02 -5.97
CA LEU A 49 -5.31 5.51 -6.40
C LEU A 49 -4.16 4.66 -5.83
N ALA A 50 -4.27 4.24 -4.57
CA ALA A 50 -3.30 3.35 -3.94
C ALA A 50 -3.24 1.99 -4.67
N ASN A 51 -4.39 1.41 -5.03
CA ASN A 51 -4.45 0.19 -5.82
C ASN A 51 -3.84 0.37 -7.21
N ARG A 52 -4.08 1.52 -7.88
CA ARG A 52 -3.43 1.86 -9.15
C ARG A 52 -1.91 1.97 -9.00
N ALA A 53 -1.42 2.64 -7.97
CA ALA A 53 0.02 2.75 -7.70
C ALA A 53 0.65 1.37 -7.43
N MET A 54 -0.02 0.52 -6.67
CA MET A 54 0.42 -0.85 -6.41
C MET A 54 0.43 -1.70 -7.68
N PHE A 55 -0.58 -1.56 -8.56
CA PHE A 55 -0.59 -2.22 -9.85
C PHE A 55 0.60 -1.80 -10.71
N MET A 56 0.80 -0.49 -10.89
CA MET A 56 1.94 0.04 -11.63
C MET A 56 3.27 -0.45 -11.06
N GLN A 57 3.43 -0.43 -9.73
CA GLN A 57 4.63 -0.92 -9.08
C GLN A 57 4.91 -2.40 -9.40
N ARG A 58 3.89 -3.26 -9.40
CA ARG A 58 4.07 -4.69 -9.74
C ARG A 58 4.50 -4.88 -11.19
N ILE A 59 3.93 -4.11 -12.11
CA ILE A 59 4.35 -4.12 -13.52
C ILE A 59 5.83 -3.71 -13.64
N HIS A 60 6.24 -2.65 -12.95
CA HIS A 60 7.65 -2.22 -12.96
C HIS A 60 8.60 -3.23 -12.33
N LEU A 61 8.21 -3.92 -11.27
CA LEU A 61 9.03 -4.99 -10.68
C LEU A 61 9.20 -6.18 -11.65
N LYS A 62 8.13 -6.58 -12.36
CA LYS A 62 8.22 -7.61 -13.41
C LYS A 62 9.16 -7.17 -14.53
N MET A 63 9.03 -5.93 -14.98
CA MET A 63 9.90 -5.34 -15.99
C MET A 63 11.36 -5.35 -15.54
N GLN A 64 11.66 -4.87 -14.33
CA GLN A 64 13.02 -4.85 -13.77
C GLN A 64 13.62 -6.26 -13.74
N ALA A 65 12.85 -7.28 -13.37
CA ALA A 65 13.30 -8.67 -13.40
C ALA A 65 13.57 -9.17 -14.83
N ALA A 66 12.70 -8.83 -15.80
CA ALA A 66 12.86 -9.22 -17.21
C ALA A 66 14.05 -8.53 -17.88
N THR A 67 14.46 -7.36 -17.40
CA THR A 67 15.60 -6.59 -17.96
C THR A 67 16.87 -6.70 -17.11
N ALA A 68 16.91 -7.58 -16.11
CA ALA A 68 18.03 -7.72 -15.16
C ALA A 68 19.29 -8.38 -15.75
N ASN A 69 19.23 -8.87 -16.98
CA ASN A 69 20.30 -9.60 -17.66
C ASN A 69 21.36 -8.71 -18.31
N ALA A 70 21.20 -7.40 -18.29
CA ALA A 70 22.14 -6.44 -18.85
C ALA A 70 22.37 -5.30 -17.86
N ASP A 71 23.61 -4.82 -17.79
CA ASP A 71 23.93 -3.61 -17.04
C ASP A 71 23.23 -2.41 -17.69
N ARG A 72 22.61 -1.58 -16.84
CA ARG A 72 21.81 -0.42 -17.25
C ARG A 72 22.45 0.84 -16.70
N TYR A 73 22.62 1.84 -17.56
CA TYR A 73 23.19 3.14 -17.22
C TYR A 73 22.13 4.24 -17.36
N PRO A 74 22.35 5.43 -16.78
CA PRO A 74 21.56 6.61 -17.12
C PRO A 74 21.49 6.79 -18.64
N ASP A 75 20.35 7.30 -19.12
CA ASP A 75 20.08 7.54 -20.55
C ASP A 75 19.99 6.28 -21.44
N ASP A 76 19.75 5.10 -20.85
CA ASP A 76 19.42 3.88 -21.61
C ASP A 76 18.16 4.09 -22.47
N GLU A 77 18.35 4.27 -23.78
CA GLU A 77 17.27 4.53 -24.75
C GLU A 77 16.28 3.37 -24.85
N GLN A 78 16.72 2.12 -24.63
CA GLN A 78 15.86 0.95 -24.71
C GLN A 78 14.85 0.96 -23.56
N ILE A 79 15.33 1.19 -22.32
CA ILE A 79 14.46 1.32 -21.15
C ILE A 79 13.58 2.56 -21.26
N ALA A 80 14.14 3.70 -21.69
CA ALA A 80 13.37 4.92 -21.88
C ALA A 80 12.26 4.75 -22.93
N SER A 81 12.53 4.04 -24.02
CA SER A 81 11.53 3.69 -25.04
C SER A 81 10.46 2.76 -24.46
N LEU A 82 10.85 1.72 -23.72
CA LEU A 82 9.90 0.79 -23.11
C LEU A 82 8.97 1.50 -22.10
N LEU A 83 9.52 2.37 -21.25
CA LEU A 83 8.76 3.16 -20.28
C LEU A 83 7.80 4.15 -20.97
N ARG A 84 8.25 4.84 -22.03
CA ARG A 84 7.41 5.79 -22.79
C ARG A 84 6.23 5.11 -23.49
N ASN A 85 6.43 3.88 -23.95
CA ASN A 85 5.41 3.11 -24.68
C ASN A 85 4.54 2.24 -23.77
N MET A 86 4.73 2.30 -22.44
CA MET A 86 3.98 1.48 -21.49
C MET A 86 2.53 1.97 -21.37
N ASP A 87 1.59 1.12 -21.75
CA ASP A 87 0.15 1.36 -21.56
C ASP A 87 -0.40 0.42 -20.48
N TYR A 88 -0.57 0.95 -19.27
CA TYR A 88 -1.07 0.16 -18.14
C TYR A 88 -2.49 -0.39 -18.35
N ARG A 89 -3.27 0.12 -19.32
CA ARG A 89 -4.60 -0.45 -19.64
C ARG A 89 -4.53 -1.78 -20.37
N LYS A 90 -3.40 -2.06 -21.02
CA LYS A 90 -3.14 -3.29 -21.76
C LYS A 90 -2.22 -4.25 -20.99
N ALA A 91 -1.73 -3.83 -19.84
CA ALA A 91 -0.85 -4.64 -19.00
C ALA A 91 -1.64 -5.77 -18.33
N ASP A 92 -1.05 -6.96 -18.28
CA ASP A 92 -1.63 -8.12 -17.59
C ASP A 92 -1.71 -7.90 -16.08
N ASP A 93 -2.89 -8.18 -15.51
CA ASP A 93 -3.18 -8.06 -14.08
C ASP A 93 -3.28 -9.40 -13.35
N GLY A 94 -3.01 -10.53 -14.04
CA GLY A 94 -3.15 -11.88 -13.49
C GLY A 94 -2.43 -12.09 -12.15
N ASP A 95 -1.21 -11.54 -12.03
CA ASP A 95 -0.39 -11.61 -10.80
C ASP A 95 -0.53 -10.38 -9.88
N CYS A 96 -1.45 -9.47 -10.20
CA CYS A 96 -1.64 -8.20 -9.48
C CYS A 96 -2.69 -8.27 -8.36
N ARG A 97 -3.08 -9.49 -7.96
CA ARG A 97 -4.08 -9.72 -6.91
C ARG A 97 -3.53 -9.54 -5.51
N TRP A 98 -4.36 -9.07 -4.59
CA TRP A 98 -4.03 -9.06 -3.16
C TRP A 98 -4.14 -10.47 -2.57
N ARG A 99 -3.18 -10.83 -1.72
CA ARG A 99 -3.34 -11.97 -0.82
C ARG A 99 -4.29 -11.57 0.32
N PRO A 100 -5.11 -12.50 0.85
CA PRO A 100 -6.11 -12.17 1.88
C PRO A 100 -5.56 -11.38 3.07
N PHE A 101 -4.38 -11.76 3.59
CA PHE A 101 -3.79 -11.05 4.73
C PHE A 101 -3.30 -9.63 4.37
N GLN A 102 -2.90 -9.39 3.11
CA GLN A 102 -2.42 -8.07 2.68
C GLN A 102 -3.57 -7.07 2.64
N ILE A 103 -4.71 -7.48 2.05
CA ILE A 103 -5.90 -6.64 2.01
C ILE A 103 -6.55 -6.53 3.39
N ALA A 104 -6.53 -7.59 4.20
CA ALA A 104 -6.98 -7.54 5.58
C ALA A 104 -6.22 -6.49 6.39
N PHE A 105 -4.88 -6.49 6.31
CA PHE A 105 -4.04 -5.49 6.97
C PHE A 105 -4.42 -4.08 6.51
N LEU A 106 -4.44 -3.84 5.20
CA LEU A 106 -4.84 -2.53 4.66
C LEU A 106 -6.21 -2.07 5.17
N LEU A 107 -7.22 -2.94 5.16
CA LEU A 107 -8.58 -2.62 5.61
C LEU A 107 -8.65 -2.33 7.12
N MET A 108 -7.87 -3.03 7.95
CA MET A 108 -7.81 -2.79 9.39
C MET A 108 -7.27 -1.39 9.74
N ASP A 109 -6.40 -0.84 8.88
CA ASP A 109 -5.72 0.43 9.12
C ASP A 109 -6.44 1.64 8.53
N ILE A 110 -7.45 1.46 7.66
CA ILE A 110 -8.12 2.57 6.95
C ILE A 110 -8.63 3.64 7.91
N ASN A 111 -9.37 3.23 8.93
CA ASN A 111 -9.99 4.17 9.88
C ASN A 111 -8.94 4.99 10.62
N SER A 112 -7.86 4.34 11.05
CA SER A 112 -6.74 5.03 11.68
C SER A 112 -6.20 6.13 10.76
N ILE A 113 -6.05 5.90 9.45
CA ILE A 113 -5.56 6.92 8.52
C ILE A 113 -6.59 8.02 8.26
N VAL A 114 -7.87 7.68 8.21
CA VAL A 114 -8.96 8.59 7.83
C VAL A 114 -9.39 9.54 8.94
N ASP A 115 -9.30 9.11 10.20
CA ASP A 115 -9.77 9.87 11.35
C ASP A 115 -8.71 9.92 12.47
N ASP A 116 -8.21 11.12 12.73
CA ASP A 116 -7.19 11.39 13.74
C ASP A 116 -7.70 11.24 15.19
N ALA A 117 -9.02 11.25 15.41
CA ALA A 117 -9.62 11.17 16.74
C ALA A 117 -9.89 9.73 17.21
N LEU A 118 -9.70 8.73 16.35
CA LEU A 118 -9.99 7.34 16.70
C LEU A 118 -8.89 6.74 17.61
N PRO A 119 -9.26 5.99 18.68
CA PRO A 119 -8.30 5.30 19.53
C PRO A 119 -7.39 4.31 18.79
N GLU A 120 -7.81 3.88 17.59
CA GLU A 120 -7.05 3.00 16.70
C GLU A 120 -5.70 3.61 16.28
N ARG A 121 -5.54 4.95 16.38
CA ARG A 121 -4.26 5.65 16.18
C ARG A 121 -3.17 5.26 17.16
N ASP A 122 -3.55 4.81 18.36
CA ASP A 122 -2.61 4.39 19.40
C ASP A 122 -2.26 2.90 19.33
N ILE A 123 -2.82 2.18 18.35
CA ILE A 123 -2.57 0.75 18.15
C ILE A 123 -1.36 0.56 17.24
N VAL A 124 -0.47 -0.35 17.65
CA VAL A 124 0.62 -0.84 16.79
C VAL A 124 0.20 -2.18 16.19
N ASP A 125 -0.14 -2.18 14.91
CA ASP A 125 -0.47 -3.41 14.19
C ASP A 125 0.79 -4.17 13.74
N LEU A 126 0.81 -5.48 14.03
CA LEU A 126 1.92 -6.38 13.73
C LEU A 126 1.54 -7.38 12.62
N ILE A 127 2.20 -7.28 11.47
CA ILE A 127 2.09 -8.30 10.42
C ILE A 127 3.07 -9.45 10.70
N TRP A 128 2.54 -10.57 11.20
CA TRP A 128 3.31 -11.80 11.37
C TRP A 128 2.99 -12.80 10.26
N PHE A 129 3.92 -12.95 9.32
CA PHE A 129 3.81 -13.89 8.21
C PHE A 129 5.21 -14.38 7.78
N PRO A 130 5.37 -15.60 7.22
CA PRO A 130 6.67 -16.10 6.76
C PRO A 130 7.39 -15.16 5.77
N THR A 131 8.72 -15.24 5.73
CA THR A 131 9.54 -14.56 4.70
C THR A 131 9.14 -15.03 3.30
N GLY A 132 9.23 -14.14 2.31
CA GLY A 132 8.73 -14.41 0.95
C GLY A 132 7.20 -14.44 0.80
N GLY A 133 6.43 -14.37 1.89
CA GLY A 133 4.97 -14.45 1.84
C GLY A 133 4.23 -13.18 1.37
N GLY A 134 4.96 -12.10 1.05
CA GLY A 134 4.37 -10.86 0.53
C GLY A 134 3.96 -9.82 1.58
N LYS A 135 4.66 -9.75 2.73
CA LYS A 135 4.37 -8.73 3.76
C LYS A 135 4.58 -7.30 3.26
N THR A 136 5.56 -7.13 2.37
CA THR A 136 5.97 -5.83 1.87
C THR A 136 4.87 -5.10 1.14
N GLU A 137 4.11 -5.82 0.33
CA GLU A 137 3.01 -5.30 -0.46
C GLU A 137 1.90 -4.75 0.43
N ALA A 138 1.67 -5.34 1.60
CA ALA A 138 0.64 -4.89 2.54
C ALA A 138 0.93 -3.47 3.06
N TYR A 139 2.12 -3.25 3.63
CA TYR A 139 2.49 -1.92 4.15
C TYR A 139 2.79 -0.91 3.04
N LEU A 140 3.21 -1.34 1.85
CA LEU A 140 3.34 -0.47 0.68
C LEU A 140 1.96 0.01 0.16
N GLY A 141 0.95 -0.87 0.17
CA GLY A 141 -0.42 -0.49 -0.13
C GLY A 141 -0.94 0.57 0.84
N LEU A 142 -0.70 0.37 2.14
CA LEU A 142 -1.04 1.35 3.19
C LEU A 142 -0.29 2.67 3.00
N THR A 143 1.01 2.61 2.68
CA THR A 143 1.83 3.80 2.38
C THR A 143 1.23 4.64 1.25
N ALA A 144 0.86 4.01 0.13
CA ALA A 144 0.24 4.71 -0.99
C ALA A 144 -1.11 5.30 -0.60
N PHE A 145 -1.93 4.55 0.14
CA PHE A 145 -3.21 5.02 0.65
C PHE A 145 -3.05 6.27 1.54
N THR A 146 -2.13 6.24 2.50
CA THR A 146 -1.83 7.38 3.38
C THR A 146 -1.37 8.61 2.60
N ILE A 147 -0.49 8.43 1.60
CA ILE A 147 0.00 9.54 0.76
C ILE A 147 -1.17 10.19 0.01
N PHE A 148 -1.97 9.40 -0.72
CA PHE A 148 -3.07 9.93 -1.51
C PHE A 148 -4.18 10.53 -0.63
N TYR A 149 -4.52 9.87 0.48
CA TYR A 149 -5.53 10.37 1.40
C TYR A 149 -5.12 11.74 1.97
N ARG A 150 -3.87 11.90 2.42
CA ARG A 150 -3.35 13.18 2.90
C ARG A 150 -3.40 14.26 1.83
N ARG A 151 -3.00 13.96 0.58
CA ARG A 151 -3.04 14.90 -0.54
C ARG A 151 -4.47 15.38 -0.85
N LEU A 152 -5.45 14.47 -0.81
CA LEU A 152 -6.84 14.78 -1.12
C LEU A 152 -7.58 15.49 0.03
N LYS A 153 -7.37 15.03 1.27
CA LYS A 153 -8.09 15.54 2.45
C LYS A 153 -7.50 16.84 2.99
N HIS A 154 -6.19 16.98 2.96
CA HIS A 154 -5.46 18.10 3.57
C HIS A 154 -4.53 18.80 2.57
N PRO A 155 -5.04 19.34 1.45
CA PRO A 155 -4.21 19.83 0.35
C PRO A 155 -3.16 20.87 0.77
N LYS A 156 -3.46 21.71 1.76
CA LYS A 156 -2.55 22.75 2.29
C LYS A 156 -1.50 22.24 3.29
N GLU A 157 -1.74 21.07 3.89
CA GLU A 157 -0.93 20.50 4.98
C GLU A 157 -0.38 19.10 4.59
N SER A 158 -0.50 18.76 3.30
CA SER A 158 -0.15 17.44 2.78
C SER A 158 1.34 17.22 2.57
N GLY A 159 2.16 18.26 2.75
CA GLY A 159 3.62 18.18 2.69
C GLY A 159 4.24 17.48 3.91
N GLY A 160 5.58 17.39 3.91
CA GLY A 160 6.36 16.77 4.98
C GLY A 160 6.47 15.24 4.88
N THR A 161 6.87 14.61 5.99
CA THR A 161 7.08 13.15 6.04
C THR A 161 5.77 12.43 6.34
N ALA A 162 5.34 11.56 5.43
CA ALA A 162 4.13 10.76 5.61
C ALA A 162 4.40 9.38 6.22
N VAL A 163 5.51 8.74 5.85
CA VAL A 163 5.85 7.37 6.26
C VAL A 163 7.34 7.28 6.53
N ILE A 164 7.72 6.56 7.60
CA ILE A 164 9.10 6.23 7.92
C ILE A 164 9.25 4.71 7.85
N MET A 165 10.17 4.23 7.01
CA MET A 165 10.51 2.82 6.90
C MET A 165 11.87 2.56 7.54
N ARG A 166 11.93 1.68 8.54
CA ARG A 166 13.17 1.33 9.25
C ARG A 166 13.50 -0.14 9.06
N TYR A 167 14.72 -0.41 8.62
CA TYR A 167 15.25 -1.76 8.44
C TYR A 167 16.48 -1.99 9.33
N THR A 168 16.66 -3.22 9.79
CA THR A 168 17.77 -3.58 10.68
C THR A 168 19.08 -3.87 9.93
N LEU A 169 19.00 -4.40 8.70
CA LEU A 169 20.15 -4.79 7.90
C LEU A 169 20.30 -3.89 6.66
N ARG A 170 21.52 -3.44 6.36
CA ARG A 170 21.81 -2.53 5.23
C ARG A 170 21.44 -3.12 3.87
N LEU A 171 21.77 -4.39 3.62
CA LEU A 171 21.45 -5.05 2.34
C LEU A 171 19.93 -5.21 2.15
N LEU A 172 19.22 -5.56 3.22
CA LEU A 172 17.76 -5.63 3.22
C LEU A 172 17.16 -4.25 2.97
N ALA A 173 17.74 -3.20 3.56
CA ALA A 173 17.32 -1.83 3.33
C ALA A 173 17.42 -1.46 1.85
N ALA A 174 18.51 -1.83 1.16
CA ALA A 174 18.66 -1.55 -0.27
C ALA A 174 17.58 -2.25 -1.13
N GLN A 175 17.32 -3.54 -0.90
CA GLN A 175 16.29 -4.27 -1.65
C GLN A 175 14.88 -3.73 -1.38
N GLN A 176 14.56 -3.42 -0.12
CA GLN A 176 13.27 -2.85 0.25
C GLN A 176 13.12 -1.41 -0.24
N PHE A 177 14.23 -0.67 -0.30
CA PHE A 177 14.29 0.67 -0.87
C PHE A 177 13.90 0.66 -2.34
N THR A 178 14.40 -0.27 -3.18
CA THR A 178 13.99 -0.36 -4.60
C THR A 178 12.48 -0.53 -4.75
N ARG A 179 11.85 -1.35 -3.89
CA ARG A 179 10.40 -1.58 -3.93
C ARG A 179 9.60 -0.35 -3.51
N ALA A 180 10.07 0.35 -2.47
CA ALA A 180 9.47 1.59 -2.00
C ALA A 180 9.66 2.72 -3.04
N ALA A 181 10.86 2.88 -3.60
CA ALA A 181 11.16 3.85 -4.63
C ALA A 181 10.28 3.65 -5.86
N THR A 182 10.10 2.40 -6.32
CA THR A 182 9.22 2.08 -7.44
C THR A 182 7.76 2.47 -7.15
N LEU A 183 7.28 2.27 -5.91
CA LEU A 183 5.96 2.73 -5.50
C LEU A 183 5.85 4.26 -5.54
N ILE A 184 6.83 4.96 -4.97
CA ILE A 184 6.85 6.42 -4.95
C ILE A 184 6.88 7.00 -6.37
N CYS A 185 7.66 6.40 -7.28
CA CYS A 185 7.65 6.76 -8.70
C CYS A 185 6.26 6.55 -9.33
N ALA A 186 5.56 5.47 -9.00
CA ALA A 186 4.19 5.25 -9.46
C ALA A 186 3.22 6.31 -8.91
N CYS A 187 3.34 6.67 -7.63
CA CYS A 187 2.53 7.73 -7.02
C CYS A 187 2.79 9.10 -7.69
N GLU A 188 4.06 9.44 -7.93
CA GLU A 188 4.42 10.70 -8.60
C GLU A 188 3.97 10.71 -10.07
N PHE A 189 4.03 9.58 -10.76
CA PHE A 189 3.49 9.46 -12.11
C PHE A 189 1.98 9.73 -12.13
N ILE A 190 1.23 9.16 -11.19
CA ILE A 190 -0.22 9.42 -11.04
C ILE A 190 -0.48 10.91 -10.77
N ARG A 191 0.31 11.54 -9.89
CA ARG A 191 0.20 12.98 -9.61
C ARG A 191 0.44 13.83 -10.86
N LYS A 192 1.52 13.57 -11.60
CA LYS A 192 1.84 14.29 -12.85
C LYS A 192 0.78 14.10 -13.93
N ASP A 193 0.24 12.89 -14.06
CA ASP A 193 -0.85 12.58 -14.99
C ASP A 193 -2.11 13.38 -14.67
N CYS A 194 -2.46 13.55 -13.38
CA CYS A 194 -3.59 14.41 -12.97
C CYS A 194 -3.42 15.88 -13.37
N GLU A 195 -2.18 16.39 -13.43
CA GLU A 195 -1.86 17.77 -13.82
C GLU A 195 -1.69 17.98 -15.32
N ALA A 196 -1.56 16.90 -16.09
CA ALA A 196 -1.35 16.97 -17.52
C ALA A 196 -2.57 17.60 -18.22
N LYS A 197 -2.32 18.46 -19.22
CA LYS A 197 -3.40 19.06 -20.06
C LYS A 197 -4.28 18.01 -20.73
N ARG A 198 -3.71 16.85 -21.02
CA ARG A 198 -4.39 15.66 -21.56
C ARG A 198 -4.03 14.50 -20.67
N SER A 199 -4.68 14.41 -19.52
CA SER A 199 -4.51 13.28 -18.62
C SER A 199 -4.94 12.00 -19.32
N ALA A 200 -4.18 10.93 -19.12
CA ALA A 200 -4.61 9.64 -19.61
C ALA A 200 -5.79 9.15 -18.74
N TYR A 201 -5.76 9.39 -17.44
CA TYR A 201 -6.75 8.86 -16.49
C TYR A 201 -7.56 10.00 -15.84
N PRO A 202 -8.63 9.70 -15.09
CA PRO A 202 -9.35 10.74 -14.34
C PRO A 202 -8.40 11.57 -13.48
N SER A 203 -8.57 12.89 -13.51
CA SER A 203 -7.74 13.82 -12.77
C SER A 203 -8.29 14.06 -11.37
N TYR A 204 -7.39 14.13 -10.39
CA TYR A 204 -7.70 14.40 -9.00
C TYR A 204 -6.82 15.53 -8.48
N LEU A 205 -7.28 16.27 -7.48
CA LEU A 205 -6.53 17.38 -6.89
C LEU A 205 -5.44 16.84 -5.94
N LEU A 206 -4.33 16.37 -6.51
CA LEU A 206 -3.21 15.79 -5.76
C LEU A 206 -2.08 16.78 -5.43
N GLY A 207 -2.24 18.04 -5.83
CA GLY A 207 -1.25 19.09 -5.59
C GLY A 207 -0.05 19.09 -6.55
N LYS A 208 0.71 20.19 -6.51
CA LYS A 208 1.86 20.48 -7.39
C LYS A 208 3.19 19.99 -6.84
N GLU A 209 3.27 19.74 -5.55
CA GLU A 209 4.48 19.27 -4.91
C GLU A 209 4.73 17.80 -5.24
N SER A 210 5.97 17.47 -5.58
CA SER A 210 6.36 16.09 -5.90
C SER A 210 6.15 15.15 -4.71
N ILE A 211 5.77 13.91 -5.01
CA ILE A 211 5.81 12.81 -4.06
C ILE A 211 7.19 12.18 -4.15
N THR A 212 7.97 12.25 -3.07
CA THR A 212 9.37 11.83 -3.05
C THR A 212 9.64 10.75 -2.00
N ILE A 213 10.72 10.01 -2.21
CA ILE A 213 11.32 9.13 -1.22
C ILE A 213 12.50 9.91 -0.64
N GLY A 214 12.54 10.11 0.68
CA GLY A 214 13.53 10.97 1.32
C GLY A 214 14.96 10.51 1.01
N LEU A 215 15.61 11.23 0.08
CA LEU A 215 17.01 11.17 -0.30
C LEU A 215 17.50 12.60 -0.54
#